data_AF-A0A939X0U5-F1
#
_entry.id   AF-A0A939X0U5-F1
#
_cell.length_a   1.000
_cell.length_b   1.000
_cell.length_c   1.000
_cell.angle_alpha   90.00
_cell.angle_beta   90.00
_cell.angle_gamma   90.00
#
_symmetry.space_group_name_H-M   'P 1'
#
loop_
_entity.id
_entity.type
_entity.pdbx_description
1 polymer ?
#
loop_
_entity_poly.entity_id
_entity_poly.type
_entity_poly.pdbx_seq_one_letter_code
_entity_poly.pdbx_strand_id
1 'polypeptide(L)'
;MTVTAASVKGKIVITISNAGNYRLERKQFDSDDWLVYTASGFAVESEENPAIAITTCDVLDAVNLEIGKLYQYRIVDFEKENPEESDYTTSSLIKCGETTPIGYSFENYHAPEGQWGELVTPDDIRFTYLWGTDFKATNGASYTDAQIRFFINAAVEEIARMLDITIVKRKIRYNAVDRNLKKGTDYDVDEAVYDFKYSKISRYGVIKTRQRPILKLHKLNLLSRYANVKDLKETTIVDKTKGILKLMERPIRPSDRTSGISTAIGIYGNQTINAHLFYAIDYDVGFETSDDVPADLRQTIAKYASVQLLNIIGDGLMSGFSSSSLSMDGLSESFSSTQSATSAYFGARIKEYKDDIDKYIKENKHKFGSMNIGSI
;
A
#
# COMPACT_ATOMS: atom_id res chain seq x y z
N MET A 1 16.49 13.13 11.15
CA MET A 1 17.17 13.77 10.00
C MET A 1 16.71 13.03 8.75
N THR A 2 16.55 13.68 7.60
CA THR A 2 16.08 13.00 6.37
C THR A 2 17.01 13.30 5.20
N VAL A 3 17.36 12.25 4.45
CA VAL A 3 18.06 12.35 3.17
C VAL A 3 17.07 12.01 2.09
N THR A 4 16.85 12.95 1.19
CA THR A 4 16.07 12.76 -0.03
C THR A 4 17.00 12.95 -1.20
N ALA A 5 16.95 12.06 -2.19
CA ALA A 5 17.73 12.24 -3.39
C ALA A 5 16.85 12.07 -4.64
N ALA A 6 17.20 12.79 -5.70
CA ALA A 6 16.44 12.89 -6.93
C ALA A 6 17.37 12.88 -8.14
N SER A 7 17.06 12.06 -9.13
CA SER A 7 17.82 11.98 -10.38
C SER A 7 17.41 13.11 -11.34
N VAL A 8 18.38 13.84 -11.87
CA VAL A 8 18.20 14.94 -12.82
C VAL A 8 19.22 14.81 -13.95
N LYS A 9 18.76 14.38 -15.13
CA LYS A 9 19.55 14.34 -16.38
C LYS A 9 20.95 13.69 -16.23
N GLY A 10 21.02 12.53 -15.58
CA GLY A 10 22.29 11.81 -15.36
C GLY A 10 23.14 12.32 -14.19
N LYS A 11 22.55 13.13 -13.31
CA LYS A 11 23.12 13.56 -12.03
C LYS A 11 22.13 13.23 -10.92
N ILE A 12 22.57 13.14 -9.69
CA ILE A 12 21.67 12.95 -8.54
C ILE A 12 21.82 14.16 -7.60
N VAL A 13 20.71 14.82 -7.32
CA VAL A 13 20.61 15.90 -6.33
C VAL A 13 20.24 15.27 -5.01
N ILE A 14 21.02 15.53 -3.97
CA ILE A 14 20.83 15.00 -2.62
C ILE A 14 20.50 16.18 -1.73
N THR A 15 19.29 16.18 -1.17
CA THR A 15 18.80 17.20 -0.25
C THR A 15 18.76 16.63 1.16
N ILE A 16 19.37 17.36 2.08
CA ILE A 16 19.52 17.04 3.49
C ILE A 16 18.70 18.07 4.29
N SER A 17 17.85 17.57 5.21
CA SER A 17 16.90 18.42 5.95
C SER A 17 17.51 19.51 6.84
N ASN A 18 18.78 19.39 7.22
CA ASN A 18 19.46 20.36 8.08
C ASN A 18 20.96 20.39 7.78
N ALA A 19 21.56 21.58 7.73
CA ALA A 19 23.00 21.75 7.53
C ALA A 19 23.75 21.48 8.84
N GLY A 20 24.82 20.68 8.78
CA GLY A 20 25.65 20.33 9.95
C GLY A 20 26.85 19.48 9.55
N ASN A 21 27.71 19.09 10.49
CA ASN A 21 28.91 18.29 10.19
C ASN A 21 28.53 16.83 9.91
N TYR A 22 28.10 16.54 8.68
CA TYR A 22 27.67 15.20 8.28
C TYR A 22 28.58 14.60 7.22
N ARG A 23 28.87 13.32 7.36
CA ARG A 23 29.51 12.48 6.34
C ARG A 23 28.42 11.83 5.49
N LEU A 24 28.55 11.96 4.17
CA LEU A 24 27.65 11.34 3.19
C LEU A 24 28.35 10.20 2.49
N GLU A 25 27.61 9.11 2.36
CA GLU A 25 28.09 7.89 1.75
C GLU A 25 27.10 7.42 0.69
N ARG A 26 27.63 6.82 -0.37
CA ARG A 26 26.88 6.31 -1.52
C ARG A 26 27.24 4.84 -1.76
N LYS A 27 26.22 4.03 -2.03
CA LYS A 27 26.36 2.64 -2.47
C LYS A 27 25.67 2.47 -3.82
N GLN A 28 26.28 1.70 -4.71
CA GLN A 28 25.60 1.19 -5.92
C GLN A 28 24.93 -0.15 -5.56
N PHE A 29 23.73 -0.41 -6.07
CA PHE A 29 22.98 -1.64 -5.74
C PHE A 29 23.79 -2.95 -5.94
N ASP A 30 24.62 -3.03 -6.98
CA ASP A 30 25.40 -4.24 -7.31
C ASP A 30 26.74 -4.37 -6.56
N SER A 31 27.11 -3.41 -5.71
CA SER A 31 28.39 -3.38 -4.99
C SER A 31 28.14 -3.22 -3.51
N ASP A 32 28.86 -3.97 -2.66
CA ASP A 32 28.77 -3.85 -1.21
C ASP A 32 29.58 -2.70 -0.61
N ASP A 33 30.34 -1.99 -1.43
CA ASP A 33 31.25 -0.95 -1.00
C ASP A 33 30.55 0.42 -0.90
N TRP A 34 30.76 1.11 0.22
CA TRP A 34 30.30 2.47 0.42
C TRP A 34 31.40 3.46 0.05
N LEU A 35 31.08 4.39 -0.85
CA LEU A 35 31.95 5.49 -1.25
C LEU A 35 31.61 6.73 -0.43
N VAL A 36 32.62 7.44 0.05
CA VAL A 36 32.47 8.64 0.88
C VAL A 36 32.55 9.89 0.00
N TYR A 37 31.85 10.95 0.39
CA TYR A 37 31.93 12.26 -0.27
C TYR A 37 33.24 12.98 0.06
N THR A 38 34.01 13.34 -0.99
CA THR A 38 35.34 13.98 -0.90
C THR A 38 35.39 15.22 -1.80
N ALA A 39 36.50 15.98 -1.80
CA ALA A 39 36.67 17.18 -2.62
C ALA A 39 36.52 16.93 -4.13
N SER A 40 36.83 15.70 -4.56
CA SER A 40 36.78 15.28 -5.95
C SER A 40 35.50 14.52 -6.31
N GLY A 41 34.55 14.39 -5.37
CA GLY A 41 33.32 13.61 -5.50
C GLY A 41 33.32 12.34 -4.64
N PHE A 42 32.52 11.33 -5.04
CA PHE A 42 32.42 10.07 -4.30
C PHE A 42 33.57 9.12 -4.62
N ALA A 43 34.35 8.75 -3.60
CA ALA A 43 35.52 7.87 -3.70
C ALA A 43 35.66 6.98 -2.45
N VAL A 44 36.53 5.97 -2.53
CA VAL A 44 36.93 5.18 -1.35
C VAL A 44 37.78 6.06 -0.44
N GLU A 45 37.51 6.03 0.88
CA GLU A 45 38.25 6.81 1.86
C GLU A 45 39.73 6.42 1.88
N SER A 46 40.62 7.38 1.62
CA SER A 46 42.07 7.21 1.65
C SER A 46 42.77 8.49 2.12
N GLU A 47 44.05 8.42 2.48
CA GLU A 47 44.84 9.61 2.87
C GLU A 47 44.89 10.68 1.77
N GLU A 48 44.73 10.29 0.51
CA GLU A 48 44.68 11.20 -0.65
C GLU A 48 43.28 11.78 -0.89
N ASN A 49 42.22 11.13 -0.40
CA ASN A 49 40.82 11.54 -0.55
C ASN A 49 40.06 11.46 0.79
N PRO A 50 40.31 12.39 1.73
CA PRO A 50 39.62 12.40 3.02
C PRO A 50 38.14 12.76 2.86
N ALA A 51 37.32 12.19 3.75
CA ALA A 51 35.89 12.53 3.87
C ALA A 51 35.70 14.02 4.18
N ILE A 52 34.75 14.67 3.50
CA ILE A 52 34.43 16.08 3.74
C ILE A 52 33.04 16.21 4.38
N ALA A 53 32.96 17.06 5.40
CA ALA A 53 31.69 17.40 6.04
C ALA A 53 30.82 18.25 5.10
N ILE A 54 29.54 17.90 4.98
CA ILE A 54 28.60 18.63 4.13
C ILE A 54 28.00 19.81 4.90
N THR A 55 28.45 21.01 4.58
CA THR A 55 27.93 22.24 5.18
C THR A 55 26.70 22.80 4.46
N THR A 56 26.26 22.19 3.34
CA THR A 56 25.15 22.67 2.51
C THR A 56 23.96 21.71 2.52
N CYS A 57 22.74 22.24 2.45
CA CYS A 57 21.54 21.39 2.43
C CYS A 57 21.39 20.61 1.13
N ASP A 58 21.97 21.07 0.03
CA ASP A 58 21.92 20.39 -1.27
C ASP A 58 23.34 20.02 -1.73
N VAL A 59 23.50 18.78 -2.18
CA VAL A 59 24.74 18.24 -2.76
C VAL A 59 24.42 17.63 -4.11
N LEU A 60 25.22 17.95 -5.13
CA LEU A 60 25.09 17.40 -6.47
C LEU A 60 26.10 16.27 -6.66
N ASP A 61 25.61 15.05 -6.82
CA ASP A 61 26.38 13.92 -7.31
C ASP A 61 26.42 13.95 -8.84
N ALA A 62 27.62 14.17 -9.39
CA ALA A 62 27.87 14.22 -10.82
C ALA A 62 29.07 13.35 -11.23
N VAL A 63 29.69 12.63 -10.29
CA VAL A 63 30.99 11.98 -10.48
C VAL A 63 30.84 10.47 -10.29
N ASN A 64 31.41 9.69 -11.22
CA ASN A 64 31.38 8.22 -11.21
C ASN A 64 29.96 7.64 -11.15
N LEU A 65 29.01 8.30 -11.82
CA LEU A 65 27.64 7.82 -11.96
C LEU A 65 27.48 7.13 -13.33
N GLU A 66 27.00 5.89 -13.29
CA GLU A 66 26.63 5.15 -14.49
C GLU A 66 25.13 5.29 -14.75
N ILE A 67 24.79 5.60 -16.00
CA ILE A 67 23.41 5.70 -16.47
C ILE A 67 22.76 4.31 -16.38
N GLY A 68 21.60 4.24 -15.76
CA GLY A 68 20.83 3.01 -15.64
C GLY A 68 21.02 2.24 -14.33
N LYS A 69 21.93 2.67 -13.45
CA LYS A 69 22.21 2.01 -12.18
C LYS A 69 21.48 2.64 -10.99
N LEU A 70 21.18 1.82 -9.99
CA LEU A 70 20.52 2.21 -8.74
C LEU A 70 21.57 2.59 -7.69
N TYR A 71 21.34 3.72 -7.03
CA TYR A 71 22.17 4.26 -5.98
C TYR A 71 21.37 4.47 -4.71
N GLN A 72 22.00 4.21 -3.56
CA GLN A 72 21.48 4.50 -2.24
C GLN A 72 22.44 5.45 -1.52
N TYR A 73 21.88 6.42 -0.81
CA TYR A 73 22.65 7.38 -0.03
C TYR A 73 22.35 7.19 1.45
N ARG A 74 23.39 7.32 2.28
CA ARG A 74 23.24 7.36 3.73
C ARG A 74 24.08 8.47 4.32
N ILE A 75 23.61 9.01 5.44
CA ILE A 75 24.35 10.03 6.20
C ILE A 75 24.63 9.56 7.61
N VAL A 76 25.75 10.06 8.14
CA VAL A 76 26.15 9.87 9.53
C VAL A 76 26.81 11.16 10.04
N ASP A 77 26.79 11.36 11.36
CA ASP A 77 27.49 12.48 12.01
C ASP A 77 29.01 12.30 11.87
N PHE A 78 29.72 13.38 11.53
CA PHE A 78 31.16 13.36 11.28
C PHE A 78 31.98 13.09 12.55
N GLU A 79 31.44 13.41 13.74
CA GLU A 79 32.14 13.18 15.01
C GLU A 79 32.07 11.72 15.51
N LYS A 80 31.33 10.85 14.83
CA LYS A 80 31.24 9.43 15.21
C LYS A 80 32.33 8.60 14.53
N GLU A 81 33.36 8.23 15.30
CA GLU A 81 34.49 7.40 14.82
C GLU A 81 34.11 5.94 14.48
N ASN A 82 33.06 5.38 15.09
CA ASN A 82 32.57 4.01 14.84
C ASN A 82 31.03 3.96 14.80
N PRO A 83 30.39 4.34 13.69
CA PRO A 83 28.94 4.35 13.57
C PRO A 83 28.35 2.95 13.40
N GLU A 84 27.31 2.62 14.19
CA GLU A 84 26.52 1.40 14.03
C GLU A 84 25.46 1.58 12.92
N GLU A 85 24.93 0.49 12.34
CA GLU A 85 23.91 0.55 11.27
C GLU A 85 22.66 1.37 11.63
N SER A 86 22.34 1.46 12.93
CA SER A 86 21.20 2.21 13.46
C SER A 86 21.38 3.73 13.44
N ASP A 87 22.62 4.22 13.29
CA ASP A 87 22.95 5.64 13.28
C ASP A 87 22.79 6.28 11.90
N TYR A 88 22.63 5.46 10.87
CA TYR A 88 22.50 5.93 9.50
C TYR A 88 21.07 6.31 9.15
N THR A 89 20.91 7.47 8.55
CA THR A 89 19.67 7.81 7.84
C THR A 89 19.87 7.51 6.36
N THR A 90 19.06 6.61 5.80
CA THR A 90 19.15 6.17 4.40
C THR A 90 18.10 6.85 3.51
N SER A 91 18.45 7.07 2.24
CA SER A 91 17.52 7.48 1.19
C SER A 91 16.83 6.27 0.57
N SER A 92 15.73 6.51 -0.15
CA SER A 92 15.21 5.56 -1.14
C SER A 92 16.25 5.29 -2.24
N LEU A 93 16.17 4.11 -2.85
CA LEU A 93 16.97 3.75 -4.04
C LEU A 93 16.58 4.64 -5.22
N ILE A 94 17.58 5.22 -5.91
CA ILE A 94 17.38 6.16 -7.02
C ILE A 94 18.22 5.74 -8.22
N LYS A 95 17.62 5.74 -9.40
CA LYS A 95 18.29 5.41 -10.65
C LYS A 95 18.95 6.64 -11.29
N CYS A 96 20.24 6.58 -11.58
CA CYS A 96 20.94 7.65 -12.29
C CYS A 96 20.66 7.57 -13.82
N GLY A 97 20.42 8.70 -14.49
CA GLY A 97 20.26 8.75 -15.95
C GLY A 97 18.89 9.17 -16.44
N GLU A 98 18.69 9.18 -17.77
CA GLU A 98 17.34 9.31 -18.34
C GLU A 98 16.44 8.30 -17.64
N THR A 99 15.40 8.84 -17.01
CA THR A 99 14.46 8.14 -16.15
C THR A 99 13.73 7.10 -16.98
N THR A 100 14.31 5.91 -17.12
CA THR A 100 13.51 4.76 -17.50
C THR A 100 12.39 4.69 -16.46
N PRO A 101 11.12 4.72 -16.90
CA PRO A 101 9.99 4.68 -16.00
C PRO A 101 10.14 3.56 -14.96
N ILE A 102 9.85 3.86 -13.69
CA ILE A 102 9.93 2.86 -12.61
C ILE A 102 8.54 2.32 -12.35
N GLY A 103 8.37 1.00 -12.34
CA GLY A 103 7.07 0.42 -12.04
C GLY A 103 6.98 -1.06 -12.32
N TYR A 104 5.86 -1.64 -11.90
CA TYR A 104 5.61 -3.06 -12.10
C TYR A 104 5.42 -3.41 -13.57
N SER A 105 4.97 -2.48 -14.42
CA SER A 105 4.89 -2.72 -15.87
C SER A 105 6.25 -2.77 -16.55
N PHE A 106 7.29 -2.25 -15.88
CA PHE A 106 8.66 -2.20 -16.38
C PHE A 106 9.56 -3.27 -15.75
N GLU A 107 8.99 -4.13 -14.90
CA GLU A 107 9.70 -5.21 -14.19
C GLU A 107 10.93 -4.73 -13.39
N ASN A 108 10.93 -3.46 -12.96
CA ASN A 108 12.08 -2.82 -12.31
C ASN A 108 11.75 -2.24 -10.93
N TYR A 109 10.55 -2.51 -10.41
CA TYR A 109 10.09 -2.08 -9.10
C TYR A 109 9.83 -3.28 -8.19
N HIS A 110 10.34 -3.18 -6.96
CA HIS A 110 10.11 -4.12 -5.86
C HIS A 110 9.84 -3.34 -4.58
N ALA A 111 9.03 -3.93 -3.70
CA ALA A 111 8.75 -3.34 -2.39
C ALA A 111 10.07 -3.20 -1.58
N PRO A 112 10.38 -2.02 -1.00
CA PRO A 112 11.57 -1.85 -0.18
C PRO A 112 11.50 -2.71 1.08
N GLU A 113 12.63 -3.28 1.50
CA GLU A 113 12.69 -4.17 2.66
C GLU A 113 12.14 -3.52 3.93
N GLY A 114 11.30 -4.25 4.66
CA GLY A 114 10.67 -3.78 5.90
C GLY A 114 9.52 -2.78 5.72
N GLN A 115 9.22 -2.37 4.48
CA GLN A 115 8.08 -1.52 4.15
C GLN A 115 7.06 -2.28 3.29
N TRP A 116 5.82 -1.79 3.25
CA TRP A 116 4.79 -2.42 2.42
C TRP A 116 5.00 -2.13 0.92
N GLY A 117 5.56 -0.97 0.57
CA GLY A 117 5.78 -0.54 -0.82
C GLY A 117 4.64 0.26 -1.43
N GLU A 118 4.80 0.66 -2.69
CA GLU A 118 3.77 1.28 -3.51
C GLU A 118 3.08 0.19 -4.33
N LEU A 119 1.75 0.14 -4.35
CA LEU A 119 1.04 -0.89 -5.09
C LEU A 119 1.14 -0.71 -6.61
N VAL A 120 1.11 0.54 -7.04
CA VAL A 120 1.24 1.00 -8.43
C VAL A 120 2.07 2.27 -8.34
N THR A 121 3.08 2.41 -9.19
CA THR A 121 3.91 3.62 -9.19
C THR A 121 3.22 4.73 -10.01
N PRO A 122 3.51 6.01 -9.74
CA PRO A 122 3.04 7.11 -10.59
C PRO A 122 3.46 6.96 -12.06
N ASP A 123 4.63 6.37 -12.30
CA ASP A 123 5.18 6.10 -13.62
C ASP A 123 4.45 4.96 -14.34
N ASP A 124 4.01 3.90 -13.65
CA ASP A 124 3.12 2.87 -14.23
C ASP A 124 1.86 3.54 -14.79
N ILE A 125 1.26 4.47 -14.03
CA ILE A 125 0.07 5.19 -14.46
C ILE A 125 0.36 6.05 -15.71
N ARG A 126 1.42 6.86 -15.68
CA ARG A 126 1.77 7.78 -16.78
C ARG A 126 2.14 7.04 -18.06
N PHE A 127 3.00 6.05 -17.95
CA PHE A 127 3.67 5.45 -19.10
C PHE A 127 3.01 4.14 -19.59
N THR A 128 2.06 3.59 -18.84
CA THR A 128 1.33 2.37 -19.28
C THR A 128 -0.14 2.65 -19.49
N TYR A 129 -0.86 3.12 -18.47
CA TYR A 129 -2.32 3.28 -18.54
C TYR A 129 -2.74 4.58 -19.23
N LEU A 130 -1.95 5.63 -19.05
CA LEU A 130 -2.21 6.98 -19.57
C LEU A 130 -1.24 7.38 -20.67
N TRP A 131 -0.66 6.38 -21.36
CA TRP A 131 0.23 6.61 -22.47
C TRP A 131 -0.43 7.48 -23.55
N GLY A 132 0.32 8.48 -24.02
CA GLY A 132 -0.08 9.42 -25.06
C GLY A 132 -0.95 10.58 -24.57
N THR A 133 -1.12 10.77 -23.25
CA THR A 133 -1.89 11.90 -22.70
C THR A 133 -0.98 12.86 -21.95
N ASP A 134 -1.12 14.17 -22.21
CA ASP A 134 -0.33 15.20 -21.53
C ASP A 134 -1.06 15.68 -20.28
N PHE A 135 -0.50 15.40 -19.10
CA PHE A 135 -1.06 15.74 -17.79
C PHE A 135 -0.72 17.16 -17.40
N LYS A 136 -1.26 18.16 -18.11
CA LYS A 136 -1.03 19.57 -17.79
C LYS A 136 -2.30 20.23 -17.27
N ALA A 137 -2.14 20.97 -16.18
CA ALA A 137 -3.14 21.91 -15.70
C ALA A 137 -3.25 23.12 -16.65
N THR A 138 -4.30 23.92 -16.49
CA THR A 138 -4.57 25.11 -17.33
C THR A 138 -3.43 26.14 -17.31
N ASN A 139 -2.63 26.16 -16.25
CA ASN A 139 -1.44 26.99 -16.10
C ASN A 139 -0.16 26.39 -16.73
N GLY A 140 -0.27 25.24 -17.41
CA GLY A 140 0.85 24.51 -18.00
C GLY A 140 1.65 23.64 -17.02
N ALA A 141 1.32 23.64 -15.72
CA ALA A 141 2.00 22.80 -14.73
C ALA A 141 1.59 21.33 -14.90
N SER A 142 2.57 20.43 -14.87
CA SER A 142 2.30 18.99 -14.95
C SER A 142 1.82 18.43 -13.62
N TYR A 143 0.97 17.40 -13.66
CA TYR A 143 0.60 16.64 -12.45
C TYR A 143 1.84 16.14 -11.73
N THR A 144 1.92 16.38 -10.43
CA THR A 144 3.02 15.89 -9.61
C THR A 144 2.81 14.42 -9.21
N ASP A 145 3.90 13.73 -8.89
CA ASP A 145 3.85 12.33 -8.45
C ASP A 145 3.00 12.17 -7.18
N ALA A 146 3.03 13.17 -6.29
CA ALA A 146 2.22 13.19 -5.08
C ALA A 146 0.71 13.25 -5.38
N GLN A 147 0.29 14.02 -6.40
CA GLN A 147 -1.10 14.06 -6.83
C GLN A 147 -1.53 12.72 -7.42
N ILE A 148 -0.70 12.09 -8.25
CA ILE A 148 -1.00 10.77 -8.81
C ILE A 148 -1.11 9.72 -7.70
N ARG A 149 -0.18 9.74 -6.73
CA ARG A 149 -0.21 8.83 -5.56
C ARG A 149 -1.49 8.98 -4.75
N PHE A 150 -2.04 10.19 -4.62
CA PHE A 150 -3.34 10.42 -3.97
C PHE A 150 -4.47 9.66 -4.67
N PHE A 151 -4.55 9.72 -6.01
CA PHE A 151 -5.55 8.96 -6.78
C PHE A 151 -5.35 7.45 -6.69
N ILE A 152 -4.10 6.99 -6.68
CA ILE A 152 -3.79 5.56 -6.49
C ILE A 152 -4.28 5.09 -5.11
N ASN A 153 -3.99 5.82 -4.04
CA ASN A 153 -4.45 5.47 -2.69
C ASN A 153 -5.97 5.46 -2.58
N ALA A 154 -6.66 6.45 -3.17
CA ALA A 154 -8.11 6.47 -3.24
C ALA A 154 -8.66 5.26 -4.02
N ALA A 155 -8.04 4.91 -5.15
CA ALA A 155 -8.41 3.75 -5.94
C ALA A 155 -8.25 2.43 -5.17
N VAL A 156 -7.17 2.27 -4.41
CA VAL A 156 -6.94 1.11 -3.55
C VAL A 156 -8.07 0.96 -2.54
N GLU A 157 -8.47 2.04 -1.87
CA GLU A 157 -9.55 2.00 -0.87
C GLU A 157 -10.92 1.70 -1.48
N GLU A 158 -11.23 2.27 -2.64
CA GLU A 158 -12.50 2.03 -3.32
C GLU A 158 -12.62 0.58 -3.84
N ILE A 159 -11.58 0.06 -4.49
CA ILE A 159 -11.58 -1.33 -4.98
C ILE A 159 -11.61 -2.32 -3.81
N ALA A 160 -10.87 -2.03 -2.73
CA ALA A 160 -10.94 -2.79 -1.48
C ALA A 160 -12.37 -2.85 -0.94
N ARG A 161 -13.10 -1.72 -0.93
CA ARG A 161 -14.51 -1.66 -0.50
C ARG A 161 -15.45 -2.43 -1.43
N MET A 162 -15.27 -2.33 -2.75
CA MET A 162 -16.12 -3.02 -3.74
C MET A 162 -15.99 -4.55 -3.66
N LEU A 163 -14.77 -5.05 -3.42
CA LEU A 163 -14.49 -6.47 -3.25
C LEU A 163 -14.68 -6.96 -1.80
N ASP A 164 -14.90 -6.03 -0.86
CA ASP A 164 -14.98 -6.31 0.59
C ASP A 164 -13.73 -7.09 1.05
N ILE A 165 -12.55 -6.56 0.67
CA ILE A 165 -11.22 -7.05 1.06
C ILE A 165 -10.37 -5.91 1.61
N THR A 166 -9.38 -6.24 2.42
CA THR A 166 -8.29 -5.37 2.84
C THR A 166 -7.07 -5.70 2.00
N ILE A 167 -6.50 -4.71 1.31
CA ILE A 167 -5.31 -4.91 0.46
C ILE A 167 -4.04 -4.60 1.24
N VAL A 168 -3.97 -3.39 1.82
CA VAL A 168 -2.84 -2.96 2.64
C VAL A 168 -2.81 -3.75 3.96
N LYS A 169 -1.62 -4.17 4.38
CA LYS A 169 -1.43 -4.88 5.66
C LYS A 169 -1.98 -4.08 6.83
N ARG A 170 -2.81 -4.70 7.66
CA ARG A 170 -3.36 -4.10 8.89
C ARG A 170 -3.36 -5.11 10.05
N LYS A 171 -3.00 -4.64 11.24
CA LYS A 171 -3.07 -5.39 12.49
C LYS A 171 -4.42 -5.12 13.16
N ILE A 172 -5.28 -6.13 13.19
CA ILE A 172 -6.60 -6.06 13.85
C ILE A 172 -6.48 -6.64 15.26
N ARG A 173 -6.86 -5.88 16.27
CA ARG A 173 -6.87 -6.33 17.67
C ARG A 173 -8.22 -6.04 18.30
N TYR A 174 -8.66 -6.91 19.20
CA TYR A 174 -9.87 -6.66 19.97
C TYR A 174 -9.58 -5.86 21.25
N ASN A 175 -10.49 -4.93 21.58
CA ASN A 175 -10.44 -4.05 22.75
C ASN A 175 -9.01 -3.53 23.00
N ALA A 176 -8.40 -2.96 21.97
CA ALA A 176 -7.01 -2.55 22.02
C ALA A 176 -6.78 -1.44 23.06
N VAL A 177 -7.77 -0.54 23.20
CA VAL A 177 -7.75 0.56 24.18
C VAL A 177 -7.74 0.04 25.62
N ASP A 178 -8.63 -0.90 25.94
CA ASP A 178 -8.70 -1.49 27.30
C ASP A 178 -7.42 -2.26 27.66
N ARG A 179 -6.69 -2.73 26.65
CA ARG A 179 -5.43 -3.46 26.80
C ARG A 179 -4.19 -2.56 26.81
N ASN A 180 -4.37 -1.24 26.76
CA ASN A 180 -3.28 -0.25 26.67
C ASN A 180 -2.32 -0.49 25.50
N LEU A 181 -2.82 -0.98 24.36
CA LEU A 181 -2.02 -1.15 23.15
C LEU A 181 -1.82 0.21 22.45
N LYS A 182 -0.71 0.38 21.72
CA LYS A 182 -0.43 1.62 20.98
C LYS A 182 -0.83 1.50 19.51
N LYS A 183 -1.59 2.48 19.02
CA LYS A 183 -2.03 2.55 17.62
C LYS A 183 -0.83 2.80 16.69
N GLY A 184 -0.75 2.06 15.58
CA GLY A 184 0.31 2.14 14.57
C GLY A 184 1.55 1.28 14.88
N THR A 185 1.70 0.80 16.12
CA THR A 185 2.76 -0.16 16.49
C THR A 185 2.15 -1.55 16.72
N ASP A 186 1.23 -1.63 17.68
CA ASP A 186 0.65 -2.91 18.13
C ASP A 186 -0.65 -3.26 17.39
N TYR A 187 -1.44 -2.24 17.03
CA TYR A 187 -2.70 -2.39 16.32
C TYR A 187 -2.95 -1.19 15.39
N ASP A 188 -3.64 -1.45 14.28
CA ASP A 188 -4.08 -0.40 13.34
C ASP A 188 -5.57 -0.12 13.50
N VAL A 189 -6.36 -1.18 13.68
CA VAL A 189 -7.81 -1.12 13.83
C VAL A 189 -8.21 -1.85 15.10
N ASP A 190 -8.97 -1.15 15.95
CA ASP A 190 -9.62 -1.74 17.12
C ASP A 190 -10.97 -2.31 16.67
N GLU A 191 -11.16 -3.60 16.91
CA GLU A 191 -12.36 -4.32 16.48
C GLU A 191 -13.16 -4.84 17.69
N ALA A 192 -14.48 -4.65 17.64
CA ALA A 192 -15.37 -5.20 18.65
C ALA A 192 -15.44 -6.72 18.58
N VAL A 193 -15.65 -7.36 19.73
CA VAL A 193 -15.84 -8.81 19.85
C VAL A 193 -16.96 -9.33 18.92
N TYR A 194 -16.86 -10.60 18.54
CA TYR A 194 -17.83 -11.25 17.67
C TYR A 194 -18.90 -11.96 18.50
N ASP A 195 -20.16 -11.84 18.11
CA ASP A 195 -21.26 -12.51 18.82
C ASP A 195 -21.19 -14.03 18.67
N PHE A 196 -21.36 -14.74 19.78
CA PHE A 196 -21.53 -16.18 19.76
C PHE A 196 -22.95 -16.55 19.35
N LYS A 197 -23.11 -17.33 18.27
CA LYS A 197 -24.40 -17.84 17.80
C LYS A 197 -24.38 -19.36 17.75
N TYR A 198 -24.91 -20.01 18.78
CA TYR A 198 -24.91 -21.48 18.91
C TYR A 198 -25.53 -22.18 17.68
N SER A 199 -26.60 -21.62 17.09
CA SER A 199 -27.26 -22.18 15.91
C SER A 199 -26.35 -22.25 14.67
N LYS A 200 -25.49 -21.25 14.46
CA LYS A 200 -24.54 -21.22 13.33
C LYS A 200 -23.39 -22.19 13.55
N ILE A 201 -22.91 -22.26 14.79
CA ILE A 201 -21.79 -23.10 15.19
C ILE A 201 -22.17 -24.58 15.15
N SER A 202 -23.37 -24.94 15.65
CA SER A 202 -23.82 -26.33 15.70
C SER A 202 -23.97 -26.97 14.31
N ARG A 203 -24.17 -26.17 13.26
CA ARG A 203 -24.35 -26.65 11.89
C ARG A 203 -23.06 -26.64 11.07
N TYR A 204 -22.27 -25.56 11.16
CA TYR A 204 -21.14 -25.36 10.24
C TYR A 204 -19.79 -25.17 10.95
N GLY A 205 -19.78 -24.83 12.25
CA GLY A 205 -18.54 -24.60 13.00
C GLY A 205 -17.66 -23.50 12.39
N VAL A 206 -18.23 -22.50 11.71
CA VAL A 206 -17.46 -21.44 11.02
C VAL A 206 -17.70 -20.07 11.62
N ILE A 207 -16.63 -19.29 11.78
CA ILE A 207 -16.65 -17.86 12.11
C ILE A 207 -16.12 -17.11 10.88
N LYS A 208 -16.88 -16.13 10.41
CA LYS A 208 -16.46 -15.24 9.32
C LYS A 208 -15.86 -13.98 9.95
N THR A 209 -14.62 -13.68 9.63
CA THR A 209 -13.97 -12.42 10.02
C THR A 209 -14.55 -11.25 9.21
N ARG A 210 -14.56 -10.05 9.78
CA ARG A 210 -15.08 -8.85 9.08
C ARG A 210 -14.09 -8.33 8.04
N GLN A 211 -12.79 -8.51 8.28
CA GLN A 211 -11.71 -8.12 7.38
C GLN A 211 -10.99 -9.35 6.82
N ARG A 212 -10.65 -9.34 5.53
CA ARG A 212 -10.04 -10.45 4.79
C ARG A 212 -9.16 -9.93 3.65
N PRO A 213 -8.17 -10.67 3.13
CA PRO A 213 -7.70 -11.98 3.55
C PRO A 213 -6.92 -11.92 4.87
N ILE A 214 -6.81 -13.06 5.56
CA ILE A 214 -6.07 -13.22 6.82
C ILE A 214 -4.63 -13.66 6.50
N LEU A 215 -3.65 -12.93 7.02
CA LEU A 215 -2.24 -13.33 6.98
C LEU A 215 -1.93 -14.32 8.12
N LYS A 216 -2.25 -13.92 9.35
CA LYS A 216 -1.90 -14.65 10.56
C LYS A 216 -2.95 -14.46 11.66
N LEU A 217 -3.37 -15.57 12.26
CA LEU A 217 -4.22 -15.58 13.45
C LEU A 217 -3.36 -15.61 14.72
N HIS A 218 -3.48 -14.60 15.57
CA HIS A 218 -2.72 -14.49 16.82
C HIS A 218 -3.48 -15.06 18.01
N LYS A 219 -4.78 -14.74 18.12
CA LYS A 219 -5.61 -15.13 19.26
C LYS A 219 -7.04 -15.44 18.82
N LEU A 220 -7.64 -16.46 19.43
CA LEU A 220 -9.04 -16.80 19.25
C LEU A 220 -9.60 -17.39 20.54
N ASN A 221 -10.18 -16.53 21.38
CA ASN A 221 -10.71 -16.93 22.67
C ASN A 221 -12.23 -16.82 22.70
N LEU A 222 -12.87 -17.79 23.34
CA LEU A 222 -14.25 -17.69 23.77
C LEU A 222 -14.30 -16.95 25.11
N LEU A 223 -14.97 -15.80 25.11
CA LEU A 223 -15.22 -14.98 26.28
C LEU A 223 -16.63 -15.20 26.81
N SER A 224 -16.77 -15.17 28.13
CA SER A 224 -18.03 -14.87 28.82
C SER A 224 -18.00 -13.44 29.34
N ARG A 225 -19.12 -12.94 29.83
CA ARG A 225 -19.25 -11.59 30.41
C ARG A 225 -18.22 -11.30 31.53
N TYR A 226 -17.76 -12.34 32.23
CA TYR A 226 -16.91 -12.21 33.41
C TYR A 226 -15.48 -12.73 33.24
N ALA A 227 -15.22 -13.62 32.27
CA ALA A 227 -13.93 -14.30 32.16
C ALA A 227 -13.68 -14.90 30.76
N ASN A 228 -12.40 -15.20 30.49
CA ASN A 228 -12.03 -16.08 29.38
C ASN A 228 -12.47 -17.51 29.70
N VAL A 229 -13.17 -18.16 28.77
CA VAL A 229 -13.70 -19.51 28.94
C VAL A 229 -12.76 -20.55 28.33
N LYS A 230 -12.36 -20.36 27.07
CA LYS A 230 -11.53 -21.34 26.33
C LYS A 230 -10.75 -20.67 25.20
N ASP A 231 -9.50 -21.09 25.01
CA ASP A 231 -8.73 -20.78 23.79
C ASP A 231 -9.07 -21.82 22.72
N LEU A 232 -9.41 -21.35 21.52
CA LEU A 232 -9.81 -22.17 20.37
C LEU A 232 -8.80 -22.08 19.22
N LYS A 233 -7.74 -21.29 19.36
CA LYS A 233 -6.77 -21.02 18.29
C LYS A 233 -6.16 -22.29 17.70
N GLU A 234 -5.64 -23.17 18.55
CA GLU A 234 -4.92 -24.39 18.12
C GLU A 234 -5.83 -25.35 17.34
N THR A 235 -7.10 -25.39 17.71
CA THR A 235 -8.10 -26.28 17.09
C THR A 235 -8.76 -25.69 15.85
N THR A 236 -8.35 -24.49 15.43
CA THR A 236 -9.01 -23.74 14.36
C THR A 236 -8.17 -23.77 13.08
N ILE A 237 -8.79 -24.20 11.99
CA ILE A 237 -8.20 -24.11 10.65
C ILE A 237 -8.61 -22.79 10.03
N VAL A 238 -7.63 -22.00 9.60
CA VAL A 238 -7.84 -20.68 8.98
C VAL A 238 -7.86 -20.81 7.46
N ASP A 239 -9.00 -20.48 6.86
CA ASP A 239 -9.11 -20.24 5.43
C ASP A 239 -8.72 -18.79 5.15
N LYS A 240 -7.44 -18.60 4.80
CA LYS A 240 -6.79 -17.28 4.67
C LYS A 240 -7.46 -16.38 3.64
N THR A 241 -7.83 -16.91 2.48
CA THR A 241 -8.38 -16.11 1.37
C THR A 241 -9.79 -15.61 1.66
N LYS A 242 -10.65 -16.48 2.21
CA LYS A 242 -12.05 -16.16 2.48
C LYS A 242 -12.28 -15.51 3.85
N GLY A 243 -11.25 -15.46 4.69
CA GLY A 243 -11.36 -14.96 6.06
C GLY A 243 -12.27 -15.81 6.94
N ILE A 244 -12.27 -17.14 6.75
CA ILE A 244 -13.13 -18.07 7.48
C ILE A 244 -12.29 -18.85 8.49
N LEU A 245 -12.70 -18.83 9.75
CA LEU A 245 -12.15 -19.64 10.81
C LEU A 245 -13.03 -20.88 11.00
N LYS A 246 -12.51 -22.06 10.70
CA LYS A 246 -13.20 -23.34 10.86
C LYS A 246 -12.81 -23.97 12.18
N LEU A 247 -13.75 -24.04 13.12
CA LEU A 247 -13.58 -24.67 14.41
C LEU A 247 -13.67 -26.19 14.24
N MET A 248 -12.58 -26.91 14.48
CA MET A 248 -12.58 -28.38 14.41
C MET A 248 -13.16 -29.02 15.67
N GLU A 249 -13.12 -28.29 16.79
CA GLU A 249 -13.77 -28.68 18.03
C GLU A 249 -15.05 -27.90 18.28
N ARG A 250 -16.00 -28.54 18.97
CA ARG A 250 -17.15 -27.82 19.53
C ARG A 250 -16.64 -26.77 20.53
N PRO A 251 -17.06 -25.50 20.42
CA PRO A 251 -16.57 -24.45 21.30
C PRO A 251 -17.02 -24.61 22.75
N ILE A 252 -18.05 -25.43 23.01
CA ILE A 252 -18.54 -25.74 24.35
C ILE A 252 -18.66 -27.26 24.47
N ARG A 253 -17.99 -27.86 25.47
CA ARG A 253 -18.23 -29.24 25.89
C ARG A 253 -19.16 -29.26 27.12
N PRO A 254 -19.93 -30.34 27.35
CA PRO A 254 -20.75 -30.47 28.55
C PRO A 254 -19.96 -30.32 29.88
N SER A 255 -18.68 -30.71 29.88
CA SER A 255 -17.74 -30.55 31.01
C SER A 255 -17.37 -29.10 31.33
N ASP A 256 -17.41 -28.21 30.32
CA ASP A 256 -17.01 -26.81 30.45
C ASP A 256 -18.11 -25.96 31.12
N ARG A 257 -19.28 -26.57 31.36
CA ARG A 257 -20.41 -25.93 32.04
C ARG A 257 -20.09 -25.56 33.48
N THR A 258 -19.11 -26.17 34.12
CA THR A 258 -18.90 -26.07 35.58
C THR A 258 -18.05 -24.88 36.02
N SER A 259 -17.15 -24.33 35.18
CA SER A 259 -16.11 -23.38 35.65
C SER A 259 -16.28 -21.92 35.23
N GLY A 260 -17.28 -21.57 34.41
CA GLY A 260 -17.54 -20.16 34.03
C GLY A 260 -18.79 -19.94 33.20
N ILE A 261 -19.27 -20.99 32.53
CA ILE A 261 -20.53 -20.97 31.78
C ILE A 261 -21.74 -21.10 32.73
N SER A 262 -21.70 -21.91 33.80
CA SER A 262 -22.80 -22.00 34.79
C SER A 262 -23.10 -20.68 35.49
N THR A 263 -22.07 -19.88 35.79
CA THR A 263 -22.22 -18.57 36.45
C THR A 263 -22.91 -17.54 35.56
N ALA A 264 -22.79 -17.67 34.23
CA ALA A 264 -23.50 -16.83 33.25
C ALA A 264 -24.90 -17.38 32.90
N ILE A 265 -25.08 -18.71 32.92
CA ILE A 265 -26.35 -19.38 32.57
C ILE A 265 -27.34 -19.46 33.75
N GLY A 266 -26.83 -19.51 34.99
CA GLY A 266 -27.58 -19.91 36.18
C GLY A 266 -28.77 -19.03 36.55
N ILE A 267 -28.88 -17.82 36.00
CA ILE A 267 -29.97 -16.88 36.35
C ILE A 267 -31.09 -16.85 35.28
N TYR A 268 -30.82 -17.28 34.03
CA TYR A 268 -31.76 -17.05 32.92
C TYR A 268 -31.99 -18.26 31.96
N GLY A 269 -31.44 -19.44 32.27
CA GLY A 269 -31.74 -20.68 31.55
C GLY A 269 -31.01 -20.87 30.20
N ASN A 270 -31.24 -22.01 29.53
CA ASN A 270 -30.49 -22.47 28.36
C ASN A 270 -30.61 -21.54 27.12
N GLN A 271 -31.57 -20.61 27.11
CA GLN A 271 -31.77 -19.63 26.02
C GLN A 271 -30.80 -18.44 26.08
N THR A 272 -30.13 -18.20 27.21
CA THR A 272 -29.21 -17.05 27.38
C THR A 272 -27.75 -17.34 27.05
N ILE A 273 -27.40 -18.58 26.71
CA ILE A 273 -26.03 -18.96 26.31
C ILE A 273 -25.51 -18.10 25.16
N ASN A 274 -26.38 -17.78 24.20
CA ASN A 274 -26.05 -16.94 23.06
C ASN A 274 -25.81 -15.46 23.43
N ALA A 275 -26.47 -14.97 24.47
CA ALA A 275 -26.43 -13.55 24.84
C ALA A 275 -25.23 -13.19 25.75
N HIS A 276 -24.48 -14.19 26.23
CA HIS A 276 -23.43 -14.01 27.24
C HIS A 276 -22.05 -14.50 26.81
N LEU A 277 -21.92 -14.96 25.57
CA LEU A 277 -20.68 -15.48 25.01
C LEU A 277 -20.27 -14.67 23.78
N PHE A 278 -18.96 -14.42 23.65
CA PHE A 278 -18.38 -13.64 22.55
C PHE A 278 -17.06 -14.27 22.12
N TYR A 279 -16.64 -14.05 20.88
CA TYR A 279 -15.29 -14.40 20.41
C TYR A 279 -14.40 -13.17 20.38
N ALA A 280 -13.26 -13.27 21.03
CA ALA A 280 -12.16 -12.33 20.94
C ALA A 280 -11.13 -12.85 19.95
N ILE A 281 -10.88 -12.08 18.89
CA ILE A 281 -10.03 -12.48 17.77
C ILE A 281 -8.97 -11.41 17.54
N ASP A 282 -7.69 -11.78 17.61
CA ASP A 282 -6.57 -10.94 17.18
C ASP A 282 -5.95 -11.56 15.93
N TYR A 283 -5.84 -10.79 14.85
CA TYR A 283 -5.34 -11.29 13.58
C TYR A 283 -4.77 -10.17 12.70
N ASP A 284 -3.87 -10.54 11.79
CA ASP A 284 -3.31 -9.63 10.79
C ASP A 284 -3.97 -9.93 9.44
N VAL A 285 -4.32 -8.86 8.70
CA VAL A 285 -5.04 -8.93 7.42
C VAL A 285 -4.28 -8.20 6.32
N GLY A 286 -4.63 -8.52 5.07
CA GLY A 286 -4.06 -7.91 3.88
C GLY A 286 -3.04 -8.78 3.18
N PHE A 287 -2.24 -8.17 2.31
CA PHE A 287 -1.07 -8.79 1.69
C PHE A 287 0.20 -8.39 2.46
N GLU A 288 1.20 -9.27 2.50
CA GLU A 288 2.42 -9.06 3.30
C GLU A 288 3.21 -7.85 2.77
N THR A 289 3.40 -7.79 1.45
CA THR A 289 4.01 -6.68 0.71
C THR A 289 3.18 -6.30 -0.52
N SER A 290 3.50 -5.18 -1.17
CA SER A 290 2.88 -4.78 -2.44
C SER A 290 3.19 -5.76 -3.59
N ASP A 291 4.30 -6.50 -3.50
CA ASP A 291 4.71 -7.50 -4.50
C ASP A 291 3.81 -8.74 -4.47
N ASP A 292 3.30 -9.13 -3.29
CA ASP A 292 2.41 -10.27 -3.11
C ASP A 292 0.99 -10.05 -3.64
N VAL A 293 0.67 -8.80 -4.02
CA VAL A 293 -0.65 -8.48 -4.56
C VAL A 293 -0.78 -9.04 -5.97
N PRO A 294 -1.83 -9.84 -6.25
CA PRO A 294 -2.06 -10.39 -7.58
C PRO A 294 -2.05 -9.33 -8.69
N ALA A 295 -1.37 -9.62 -9.80
CA ALA A 295 -1.18 -8.69 -10.90
C ALA A 295 -2.50 -8.23 -11.54
N ASP A 296 -3.51 -9.10 -11.55
CA ASP A 296 -4.88 -8.79 -12.00
C ASP A 296 -5.53 -7.72 -11.11
N LEU A 297 -5.44 -7.86 -9.78
CA LEU A 297 -5.94 -6.86 -8.82
C LEU A 297 -5.19 -5.53 -8.97
N ARG A 298 -3.85 -5.58 -9.11
CA ARG A 298 -3.02 -4.40 -9.35
C ARG A 298 -3.46 -3.66 -10.62
N GLN A 299 -3.67 -4.39 -11.70
CA GLN A 299 -4.13 -3.82 -12.97
C GLN A 299 -5.51 -3.17 -12.84
N THR A 300 -6.46 -3.79 -12.14
CA THR A 300 -7.79 -3.21 -11.90
C THR A 300 -7.71 -1.90 -11.13
N ILE A 301 -6.84 -1.81 -10.11
CA ILE A 301 -6.64 -0.59 -9.31
C ILE A 301 -6.01 0.51 -10.17
N ALA A 302 -5.00 0.18 -10.97
CA ALA A 302 -4.37 1.13 -11.87
C ALA A 302 -5.34 1.67 -12.93
N LYS A 303 -6.20 0.81 -13.51
CA LYS A 303 -7.28 1.22 -14.42
C LYS A 303 -8.28 2.14 -13.72
N TYR A 304 -8.67 1.85 -12.48
CA TYR A 304 -9.61 2.69 -11.73
C TYR A 304 -9.02 4.08 -11.41
N ALA A 305 -7.76 4.13 -10.96
CA ALA A 305 -7.04 5.39 -10.75
C ALA A 305 -6.94 6.20 -12.06
N SER A 306 -6.64 5.51 -13.16
CA SER A 306 -6.57 6.11 -14.50
C SER A 306 -7.90 6.69 -14.95
N VAL A 307 -9.02 6.00 -14.71
CA VAL A 307 -10.37 6.53 -15.01
C VAL A 307 -10.64 7.84 -14.25
N GLN A 308 -10.27 7.92 -12.97
CA GLN A 308 -10.44 9.15 -12.19
C GLN A 308 -9.64 10.31 -12.78
N LEU A 309 -8.36 10.06 -13.10
CA LEU A 309 -7.48 11.05 -13.72
C LEU A 309 -7.98 11.50 -15.11
N LEU A 310 -8.42 10.56 -15.96
CA LEU A 310 -8.94 10.86 -17.29
C LEU A 310 -10.25 11.67 -17.25
N ASN A 311 -11.10 11.46 -16.24
CA ASN A 311 -12.31 12.27 -16.08
C ASN A 311 -11.96 13.74 -15.77
N ILE A 312 -10.97 13.98 -14.91
CA ILE A 312 -10.56 15.34 -14.53
C ILE A 312 -9.92 16.08 -15.72
N ILE A 313 -9.07 15.39 -16.48
CA ILE A 313 -8.35 15.99 -17.61
C ILE A 313 -9.26 16.15 -18.83
N GLY A 314 -10.17 15.19 -19.03
CA GLY A 314 -11.17 15.26 -20.09
C GLY A 314 -11.99 16.55 -20.02
N ASP A 315 -12.34 16.98 -18.81
CA ASP A 315 -13.03 18.26 -18.57
C ASP A 315 -12.11 19.47 -18.78
N GLY A 316 -10.87 19.41 -18.28
CA GLY A 316 -9.88 20.49 -18.42
C GLY A 316 -9.40 20.77 -19.85
N LEU A 317 -9.22 19.74 -20.69
CA LEU A 317 -8.80 19.88 -22.09
C LEU A 317 -9.91 20.44 -22.99
N MET A 318 -11.18 20.12 -22.70
CA MET A 318 -12.33 20.58 -23.48
C MET A 318 -12.50 22.12 -23.42
N SER A 319 -12.00 22.78 -22.38
CA SER A 319 -12.05 24.25 -22.29
C SER A 319 -11.01 24.98 -23.14
N GLY A 320 -10.00 24.29 -23.71
CA GLY A 320 -8.83 24.93 -24.35
C GLY A 320 -8.64 24.69 -25.85
N PHE A 321 -9.26 23.66 -26.44
CA PHE A 321 -9.02 23.24 -27.84
C PHE A 321 -10.30 23.13 -28.69
N SER A 322 -11.33 23.89 -28.32
CA SER A 322 -12.64 23.87 -28.99
C SER A 322 -12.58 24.31 -30.47
N SER A 323 -11.68 25.22 -30.83
CA SER A 323 -11.38 25.58 -32.23
C SER A 323 -10.09 26.38 -32.30
N SER A 324 -9.07 25.88 -32.99
CA SER A 324 -7.87 26.65 -33.30
C SER A 324 -7.58 26.54 -34.79
N SER A 325 -7.80 27.63 -35.52
CA SER A 325 -7.40 27.78 -36.91
C SER A 325 -6.00 28.37 -36.96
N LEU A 326 -5.00 27.56 -37.32
CA LEU A 326 -3.69 28.07 -37.68
C LEU A 326 -3.75 28.48 -39.15
N SER A 327 -3.70 29.78 -39.41
CA SER A 327 -3.63 30.33 -40.76
C SER A 327 -2.26 30.94 -40.94
N MET A 328 -1.39 30.28 -41.71
CA MET A 328 -0.10 30.82 -42.13
C MET A 328 -0.06 30.79 -43.65
N ASP A 329 -0.23 31.97 -44.24
CA ASP A 329 0.00 32.30 -45.66
C ASP A 329 -0.48 31.24 -46.68
N GLY A 330 -1.81 31.04 -46.73
CA GLY A 330 -2.47 30.29 -47.82
C GLY A 330 -2.75 28.81 -47.57
N LEU A 331 -2.26 28.22 -46.48
CA LEU A 331 -2.66 26.88 -46.03
C LEU A 331 -3.48 26.99 -44.75
N SER A 332 -4.78 26.69 -44.87
CA SER A 332 -5.73 26.62 -43.76
C SER A 332 -5.90 25.17 -43.35
N GLU A 333 -5.17 24.71 -42.34
CA GLU A 333 -5.49 23.44 -41.69
C GLU A 333 -6.51 23.69 -40.57
N SER A 334 -7.75 23.24 -40.80
CA SER A 334 -8.77 23.22 -39.77
C SER A 334 -8.68 21.89 -39.02
N PHE A 335 -8.20 21.92 -37.79
CA PHE A 335 -8.26 20.76 -36.91
C PHE A 335 -9.54 20.85 -36.07
N SER A 336 -10.59 20.19 -36.54
CA SER A 336 -11.84 20.05 -35.78
C SER A 336 -11.73 18.83 -34.87
N SER A 337 -11.53 19.04 -33.57
CA SER A 337 -11.68 17.95 -32.60
C SER A 337 -13.16 17.69 -32.36
N THR A 338 -13.58 16.42 -32.36
CA THR A 338 -14.99 16.05 -32.13
C THR A 338 -15.38 16.35 -30.68
N GLN A 339 -15.97 17.52 -30.45
CA GLN A 339 -16.61 17.86 -29.19
C GLN A 339 -17.87 17.01 -29.01
N SER A 340 -17.93 16.25 -27.93
CA SER A 340 -19.19 15.70 -27.44
C SER A 340 -19.29 15.93 -25.94
N ALA A 341 -20.39 16.56 -25.51
CA ALA A 341 -20.73 16.80 -24.12
C ALA A 341 -20.91 15.51 -23.29
N THR A 342 -20.95 14.34 -23.92
CA THR A 342 -21.03 13.03 -23.28
C THR A 342 -19.78 12.15 -23.50
N SER A 343 -18.84 12.60 -24.32
CA SER A 343 -17.59 11.86 -24.63
C SER A 343 -16.42 12.82 -24.53
N ALA A 344 -15.84 12.94 -23.34
CA ALA A 344 -14.50 13.48 -23.17
C ALA A 344 -13.53 12.81 -24.17
N TYR A 345 -12.45 13.48 -24.54
CA TYR A 345 -11.42 13.01 -25.49
C TYR A 345 -10.94 11.56 -25.24
N PHE A 346 -11.11 11.06 -24.02
CA PHE A 346 -10.73 9.71 -23.57
C PHE A 346 -11.92 8.75 -23.33
N GLY A 347 -13.13 9.08 -23.80
CA GLY A 347 -14.37 8.35 -23.48
C GLY A 347 -14.34 6.86 -23.84
N ALA A 348 -13.73 6.49 -24.97
CA ALA A 348 -13.56 5.09 -25.37
C ALA A 348 -12.69 4.31 -24.38
N ARG A 349 -11.54 4.86 -23.98
CA ARG A 349 -10.62 4.25 -23.00
C ARG A 349 -11.25 4.18 -21.61
N ILE A 350 -11.94 5.24 -21.18
CA ILE A 350 -12.66 5.26 -19.90
C ILE A 350 -13.72 4.15 -19.87
N LYS A 351 -14.47 3.97 -20.97
CA LYS A 351 -15.48 2.92 -21.07
C LYS A 351 -14.87 1.53 -21.00
N GLU A 352 -13.83 1.27 -21.79
CA GLU A 352 -13.12 -0.01 -21.78
C GLU A 352 -12.58 -0.35 -20.39
N TYR A 353 -11.96 0.61 -19.70
CA TYR A 353 -11.47 0.40 -18.34
C TYR A 353 -12.59 0.15 -17.34
N LYS A 354 -13.72 0.86 -17.44
CA LYS A 354 -14.89 0.61 -16.57
C LYS A 354 -15.48 -0.79 -16.82
N ASP A 355 -15.64 -1.19 -18.07
CA ASP A 355 -16.17 -2.51 -18.44
C ASP A 355 -15.26 -3.63 -17.89
N ASP A 356 -13.94 -3.47 -18.00
CA ASP A 356 -12.94 -4.39 -17.44
C ASP A 356 -13.00 -4.46 -15.91
N ILE A 357 -13.12 -3.31 -15.23
CA ILE A 357 -13.23 -3.23 -13.78
C ILE A 357 -14.51 -3.93 -13.29
N ASP A 358 -15.65 -3.64 -13.94
CA ASP A 358 -16.94 -4.24 -13.60
C ASP A 358 -16.93 -5.75 -13.81
N LYS A 359 -16.32 -6.23 -14.90
CA LYS A 359 -16.13 -7.66 -15.15
C LYS A 359 -15.28 -8.29 -14.06
N TYR A 360 -14.14 -7.69 -13.73
CA TYR A 360 -13.25 -8.19 -12.69
C TYR A 360 -13.95 -8.30 -11.34
N ILE A 361 -14.69 -7.27 -10.93
CA ILE A 361 -15.43 -7.24 -9.67
C ILE A 361 -16.49 -8.34 -9.67
N LYS A 362 -17.27 -8.52 -10.73
CA LYS A 362 -18.32 -9.56 -10.81
C LYS A 362 -17.73 -10.97 -10.68
N GLU A 363 -16.62 -11.25 -11.35
CA GLU A 363 -15.97 -12.56 -11.33
C GLU A 363 -15.29 -12.84 -9.98
N ASN A 364 -14.62 -11.85 -9.40
CA ASN A 364 -13.79 -12.04 -8.21
C ASN A 364 -14.53 -11.79 -6.90
N LYS A 365 -15.72 -11.17 -6.91
CA LYS A 365 -16.54 -10.97 -5.71
C LYS A 365 -16.86 -12.29 -4.99
N HIS A 366 -16.98 -13.41 -5.71
CA HIS A 366 -17.21 -14.73 -5.11
C HIS A 366 -15.93 -15.46 -4.72
N LYS A 367 -14.79 -15.11 -5.35
CA LYS A 367 -13.48 -15.67 -5.02
C LYS A 367 -13.00 -15.16 -3.67
N PHE A 368 -13.13 -13.86 -3.44
CA PHE A 368 -12.78 -13.20 -2.19
C PHE A 368 -13.96 -13.15 -1.21
N GLY A 369 -15.19 -13.10 -1.71
CA GLY A 369 -16.41 -13.11 -0.90
C GLY A 369 -16.68 -14.45 -0.26
N SER A 370 -17.01 -14.44 1.03
CA SER A 370 -17.66 -15.59 1.64
C SER A 370 -19.05 -15.75 1.02
N MET A 371 -19.35 -16.91 0.45
CA MET A 371 -20.71 -17.22 0.00
C MET A 371 -21.66 -17.01 1.19
N ASN A 372 -22.76 -16.27 0.99
CA ASN A 372 -23.85 -16.23 1.95
C ASN A 372 -24.47 -17.63 1.98
N ILE A 373 -23.88 -18.54 2.75
CA ILE A 373 -24.50 -19.81 3.12
C ILE A 373 -25.72 -19.39 3.94
N GLY A 374 -26.86 -19.43 3.24
CA GLY A 374 -28.14 -18.97 3.73
C GLY A 374 -28.51 -19.68 5.01
N SER A 375 -29.07 -18.89 5.91
CA SER A 375 -30.09 -19.33 6.84
C SER A 375 -31.17 -20.09 6.05
N ILE A 376 -31.30 -21.40 6.27
CA ILE A 376 -32.58 -22.10 6.24
C ILE A 376 -32.99 -22.31 7.69
#